data_AF-A0A3M1J548-F1
#
_entry.id   AF-A0A3M1J548-F1
#
_cell.length_a   1.000
_cell.length_b   1.000
_cell.length_c   1.000
_cell.angle_alpha   90.00
_cell.angle_beta   90.00
_cell.angle_gamma   90.00
#
_symmetry.space_group_name_H-M   'P 1'
#
loop_
_entity.id
_entity.type
_entity.pdbx_description
1 polymer ?
#
loop_
_entity_poly.entity_id
_entity_poly.type
_entity_poly.pdbx_seq_one_letter_code
_entity_poly.pdbx_strand_id
1 'polypeptide(L)'
;MFNKVLIANRGEIALRVIRTCREMNIKTVAVYSTADRESLHVRFADEAVCIGPASSTESYLNIPKIMAAVEITNADAVHPGYGFLSENADFAEVCQEYGIKFIGPTPEHIRKMGDKVTAKETMIKAGVPVIPGSDGLLKDAAQGKRLAKEIGYPVIIKATAGGGGKGMRIIWKEEDFDKNWDSARQEAKASFGNDGIYMEKFVEEPRHIEFQIVGDQYGKVIHLSERDCSIQRRHQKLVEECPSPFMTDELREKMGPNGVVQYKQFRGMASKEAQDDFMGGMPEWKTAEGVAIEVPYRGSVKSVVQDLIGGLRSGLTYCGARTIKDLQRKAQFMEITPSTREENRPHAIGRLSLGSG
;
A
#
# COMPACT_ATOMS: atom_id res chain seq x y z
N MET A 1 5.52 14.15 20.69
CA MET A 1 5.59 12.67 20.74
C MET A 1 4.32 12.21 21.45
N PHE A 2 3.65 11.17 20.97
CA PHE A 2 2.37 10.73 21.56
C PHE A 2 2.61 10.00 22.88
N ASN A 3 1.72 10.19 23.85
CA ASN A 3 1.71 9.42 25.08
C ASN A 3 0.87 8.15 24.92
N LYS A 4 -0.26 8.26 24.20
CA LYS A 4 -1.20 7.16 23.98
C LYS A 4 -1.75 7.14 22.56
N VAL A 5 -1.73 5.96 21.94
CA VAL A 5 -2.26 5.72 20.59
C VAL A 5 -3.38 4.70 20.65
N LEU A 6 -4.55 5.05 20.12
CA LEU A 6 -5.63 4.11 19.86
C LEU A 6 -5.45 3.48 18.47
N ILE A 7 -5.66 2.18 18.38
CA ILE A 7 -5.47 1.43 17.14
C ILE A 7 -6.83 1.03 16.62
N ALA A 8 -7.33 1.74 15.61
CA ALA A 8 -8.66 1.56 15.03
C ALA A 8 -8.68 0.39 14.03
N ASN A 9 -8.18 -0.78 14.46
CA ASN A 9 -8.09 -1.99 13.66
C ASN A 9 -8.08 -3.25 14.56
N ARG A 10 -7.96 -4.44 13.98
CA ARG A 10 -7.93 -5.74 14.68
C ARG A 10 -6.86 -6.67 14.14
N GLY A 11 -6.62 -7.78 14.84
CA GLY A 11 -5.79 -8.87 14.35
C GLY A 11 -4.30 -8.50 14.27
N GLU A 12 -3.63 -8.98 13.22
CA GLU A 12 -2.17 -8.88 13.11
C GLU A 12 -1.68 -7.42 13.00
N ILE A 13 -2.35 -6.58 12.22
CA ILE A 13 -1.93 -5.20 12.01
C ILE A 13 -2.04 -4.39 13.30
N ALA A 14 -3.03 -4.70 14.14
CA ALA A 14 -3.14 -4.09 15.44
C ALA A 14 -1.95 -4.49 16.34
N LEU A 15 -1.57 -5.77 16.36
CA LEU A 15 -0.38 -6.23 17.08
C LEU A 15 0.91 -5.58 16.57
N ARG A 16 1.05 -5.44 15.24
CA ARG A 16 2.21 -4.81 14.61
C ARG A 16 2.38 -3.36 15.08
N VAL A 17 1.29 -2.61 15.19
CA VAL A 17 1.30 -1.23 15.71
C VAL A 17 1.56 -1.21 17.22
N ILE A 18 0.88 -2.06 18.00
CA ILE A 18 1.10 -2.19 19.46
C ILE A 18 2.59 -2.39 19.75
N ARG A 19 3.23 -3.29 18.99
CA ARG A 19 4.65 -3.59 19.16
C ARG A 19 5.54 -2.36 18.93
N THR A 20 5.31 -1.59 17.86
CA THR A 20 6.08 -0.36 17.61
C THR A 20 5.84 0.69 18.68
N CYS A 21 4.59 0.91 19.08
CA CYS A 21 4.28 1.83 20.18
C CYS A 21 5.01 1.42 21.45
N ARG A 22 5.03 0.12 21.78
CA ARG A 22 5.75 -0.41 22.96
C ARG A 22 7.26 -0.20 22.88
N GLU A 23 7.88 -0.43 21.72
CA GLU A 23 9.31 -0.15 21.49
C GLU A 23 9.64 1.36 21.64
N MET A 24 8.66 2.23 21.40
CA MET A 24 8.76 3.69 21.54
C MET A 24 8.27 4.22 22.90
N ASN A 25 7.89 3.34 23.85
CA ASN A 25 7.29 3.69 25.14
C ASN A 25 5.99 4.51 25.04
N ILE A 26 5.18 4.25 24.01
CA ILE A 26 3.87 4.85 23.79
C ILE A 26 2.79 3.86 24.26
N LYS A 27 1.84 4.33 25.08
CA LYS A 27 0.71 3.52 25.55
C LYS A 27 -0.27 3.21 24.42
N THR A 28 -0.93 2.07 24.52
CA THR A 28 -1.75 1.54 23.42
C THR A 28 -3.16 1.20 23.88
N VAL A 29 -4.15 1.56 23.05
CA VAL A 29 -5.55 1.20 23.24
C VAL A 29 -6.00 0.34 22.07
N ALA A 30 -6.41 -0.90 22.35
CA ALA A 30 -7.07 -1.76 21.37
C ALA A 30 -8.58 -1.53 21.37
N VAL A 31 -9.19 -1.45 20.19
CA VAL A 31 -10.65 -1.57 20.07
C VAL A 31 -11.04 -2.98 19.63
N TYR A 32 -12.19 -3.46 20.10
CA TYR A 32 -12.67 -4.79 19.76
C TYR A 32 -14.19 -4.91 19.64
N SER A 33 -14.65 -5.72 18.68
CA SER A 33 -16.04 -6.18 18.63
C SER A 33 -16.30 -7.24 19.70
N THR A 34 -17.56 -7.52 20.05
CA THR A 34 -17.87 -8.60 21.00
C THR A 34 -17.31 -9.97 20.60
N ALA A 35 -17.17 -10.23 19.29
CA ALA A 35 -16.59 -11.47 18.77
C ALA A 35 -15.06 -11.52 18.93
N ASP A 36 -14.40 -10.36 18.92
CA ASP A 36 -12.95 -10.23 19.03
C ASP A 36 -12.45 -10.07 20.47
N ARG A 37 -13.32 -10.29 21.46
CA ARG A 37 -13.01 -10.11 22.89
C ARG A 37 -11.74 -10.85 23.33
N GLU A 38 -11.53 -12.04 22.80
CA GLU A 38 -10.39 -12.88 23.16
C GLU A 38 -9.21 -12.78 22.19
N SER A 39 -9.31 -11.93 21.15
CA SER A 39 -8.28 -11.76 20.14
C SER A 39 -6.96 -11.29 20.75
N LEU A 40 -5.85 -11.70 20.14
CA LEU A 40 -4.52 -11.41 20.67
C LEU A 40 -4.25 -9.92 20.83
N HIS A 41 -4.63 -9.08 19.87
CA HIS A 41 -4.37 -7.63 19.95
C HIS A 41 -5.02 -6.98 21.19
N VAL A 42 -6.15 -7.51 21.66
CA VAL A 42 -6.82 -7.07 22.89
C VAL A 42 -5.98 -7.39 24.12
N ARG A 43 -5.38 -8.58 24.16
CA ARG A 43 -4.56 -9.04 25.30
C ARG A 43 -3.19 -8.35 25.39
N PHE A 44 -2.67 -7.85 24.28
CA PHE A 44 -1.33 -7.25 24.20
C PHE A 44 -1.31 -5.73 24.36
N ALA A 45 -2.45 -5.05 24.18
CA ALA A 45 -2.56 -3.60 24.41
C ALA A 45 -2.56 -3.28 25.91
N ASP A 46 -2.22 -2.03 26.26
CA ASP A 46 -2.27 -1.58 27.66
C ASP A 46 -3.71 -1.43 28.16
N GLU A 47 -4.61 -1.00 27.28
CA GLU A 47 -6.05 -0.83 27.53
C GLU A 47 -6.85 -1.37 26.34
N ALA A 48 -8.10 -1.76 26.58
CA ALA A 48 -8.98 -2.21 25.51
C ALA A 48 -10.44 -1.77 25.72
N VAL A 49 -11.10 -1.37 24.63
CA VAL A 49 -12.47 -0.87 24.62
C VAL A 49 -13.34 -1.70 23.68
N CYS A 50 -14.48 -2.18 24.18
CA CYS A 50 -15.48 -2.83 23.33
C CYS A 50 -16.25 -1.76 22.54
N ILE A 51 -16.24 -1.87 21.21
CA ILE A 51 -16.85 -0.90 20.28
C ILE A 51 -18.13 -1.44 19.63
N GLY A 52 -18.74 -2.49 20.18
CA GLY A 52 -20.04 -2.99 19.73
C GLY A 52 -20.03 -4.44 19.26
N PRO A 53 -21.10 -4.87 18.56
CA PRO A 53 -21.32 -6.27 18.19
C PRO A 53 -20.37 -6.73 17.07
N ALA A 54 -20.44 -8.02 16.71
CA ALA A 54 -19.57 -8.66 15.71
C ALA A 54 -19.60 -8.00 14.32
N SER A 55 -20.71 -7.36 13.94
CA SER A 55 -20.83 -6.69 12.64
C SER A 55 -19.86 -5.52 12.53
N SER A 56 -19.02 -5.49 11.49
CA SER A 56 -18.05 -4.40 11.30
C SER A 56 -18.73 -3.04 11.07
N THR A 57 -19.89 -3.00 10.41
CA THR A 57 -20.66 -1.75 10.21
C THR A 57 -21.13 -1.13 11.53
N GLU A 58 -21.36 -1.98 12.52
CA GLU A 58 -21.78 -1.58 13.87
C GLU A 58 -20.61 -1.50 14.86
N SER A 59 -19.38 -1.78 14.42
CA SER A 59 -18.16 -1.76 15.25
C SER A 59 -17.01 -1.02 14.55
N TYR A 60 -16.11 -1.73 13.87
CA TYR A 60 -14.87 -1.17 13.30
C TYR A 60 -15.05 -0.09 12.23
N LEU A 61 -16.20 -0.06 11.55
CA LEU A 61 -16.56 0.96 10.56
C LEU A 61 -17.42 2.08 11.14
N ASN A 62 -17.71 2.05 12.45
CA ASN A 62 -18.57 3.02 13.11
C ASN A 62 -17.73 4.14 13.75
N ILE A 63 -17.54 5.24 13.01
CA ILE A 63 -16.75 6.40 13.44
C ILE A 63 -17.16 6.90 14.83
N PRO A 64 -18.46 7.15 15.15
CA PRO A 64 -18.87 7.57 16.49
C PRO A 64 -18.38 6.66 17.63
N LYS A 65 -18.42 5.33 17.45
CA LYS A 65 -17.96 4.39 18.48
C LYS A 65 -16.44 4.40 18.65
N ILE A 66 -15.70 4.56 17.56
CA ILE A 66 -14.24 4.71 17.62
C ILE A 66 -13.86 6.01 18.33
N MET A 67 -14.52 7.12 17.99
CA MET A 67 -14.26 8.42 18.63
C MET A 67 -14.66 8.41 20.12
N ALA A 68 -15.76 7.75 20.48
CA ALA A 68 -16.10 7.53 21.88
C ALA A 68 -14.99 6.77 22.63
N ALA A 69 -14.39 5.74 22.01
CA ALA A 69 -13.26 5.02 22.57
C ALA A 69 -12.01 5.89 22.73
N VAL A 70 -11.72 6.76 21.75
CA VAL A 70 -10.62 7.75 21.82
C VAL A 70 -10.82 8.67 23.03
N GLU A 71 -12.03 9.18 23.22
CA GLU A 71 -12.35 10.14 24.27
C GLU A 71 -12.27 9.52 25.68
N ILE A 72 -12.90 8.35 25.90
CA ILE A 72 -12.86 7.71 27.23
C ILE A 72 -11.46 7.24 27.64
N THR A 73 -10.58 6.98 26.67
CA THR A 73 -9.20 6.53 26.95
C THR A 73 -8.19 7.66 26.93
N ASN A 74 -8.59 8.87 26.54
CA ASN A 74 -7.71 10.03 26.33
C ASN A 74 -6.52 9.67 25.42
N ALA A 75 -6.79 9.06 24.26
CA ALA A 75 -5.76 8.79 23.27
C ALA A 75 -5.40 10.07 22.50
N ASP A 76 -4.10 10.32 22.28
CA ASP A 76 -3.62 11.52 21.57
C ASP A 76 -3.71 11.37 20.05
N ALA A 77 -3.73 10.12 19.58
CA ALA A 77 -3.62 9.78 18.18
C ALA A 77 -4.33 8.46 17.86
N VAL A 78 -4.74 8.32 16.60
CA VAL A 78 -5.34 7.10 16.07
C VAL A 78 -4.48 6.55 14.94
N HIS A 79 -4.11 5.27 15.05
CA HIS A 79 -3.52 4.52 13.96
C HIS A 79 -4.59 3.63 13.30
N PRO A 80 -4.95 3.83 12.03
CA PRO A 80 -6.04 3.08 11.41
C PRO A 80 -5.63 1.72 10.86
N GLY A 81 -4.32 1.44 10.72
CA GLY A 81 -3.83 0.20 10.11
C GLY A 81 -4.11 0.19 8.62
N TYR A 82 -4.61 -0.94 8.10
CA TYR A 82 -5.10 -1.06 6.72
C TYR A 82 -6.53 -1.60 6.69
N GLY A 83 -7.27 -1.30 5.62
CA GLY A 83 -8.69 -1.63 5.55
C GLY A 83 -9.52 -0.84 6.57
N PHE A 84 -10.77 -1.23 6.75
CA PHE A 84 -11.75 -0.49 7.58
C PHE A 84 -11.77 1.00 7.24
N LEU A 85 -11.36 1.86 8.18
CA LEU A 85 -11.38 3.31 8.06
C LEU A 85 -10.03 3.91 7.64
N SER A 86 -9.04 3.10 7.24
CA SER A 86 -7.69 3.60 6.90
C SER A 86 -7.64 4.55 5.70
N GLU A 87 -8.58 4.40 4.78
CA GLU A 87 -8.74 5.23 3.58
C GLU A 87 -10.05 6.04 3.62
N ASN A 88 -10.64 6.19 4.80
CA ASN A 88 -11.86 6.98 4.97
C ASN A 88 -11.48 8.43 5.31
N ALA A 89 -11.69 9.33 4.36
CA ALA A 89 -11.33 10.74 4.52
C ALA A 89 -12.13 11.43 5.64
N ASP A 90 -13.40 11.09 5.80
CA ASP A 90 -14.27 11.69 6.81
C ASP A 90 -13.83 11.29 8.22
N PHE A 91 -13.34 10.06 8.40
CA PHE A 91 -12.75 9.64 9.67
C PHE A 91 -11.46 10.40 10.00
N ALA A 92 -10.59 10.62 9.01
CA ALA A 92 -9.39 11.42 9.19
C ALA A 92 -9.73 12.89 9.51
N GLU A 93 -10.79 13.43 8.90
CA GLU A 93 -11.28 14.79 9.13
C GLU A 93 -11.87 14.94 10.54
N VAL A 94 -12.72 14.00 10.97
CA VAL A 94 -13.24 13.96 12.34
C VAL A 94 -12.11 13.87 13.36
N CYS A 95 -11.09 13.03 13.13
CA CYS A 95 -9.91 13.01 14.01
C CYS A 95 -9.28 14.41 14.12
N GLN A 96 -9.08 15.08 12.99
CA GLN A 96 -8.47 16.42 12.94
C GLN A 96 -9.31 17.48 13.65
N GLU A 97 -10.64 17.49 13.46
CA GLU A 97 -11.56 18.44 14.10
C GLU A 97 -11.58 18.33 15.63
N TYR A 98 -11.47 17.09 16.14
CA TYR A 98 -11.40 16.82 17.59
C TYR A 98 -9.99 16.93 18.17
N GLY A 99 -9.00 17.41 17.40
CA GLY A 99 -7.62 17.58 17.85
C GLY A 99 -6.85 16.28 18.04
N ILE A 100 -7.35 15.17 17.49
CA ILE A 100 -6.74 13.84 17.57
C ILE A 100 -5.86 13.61 16.33
N LYS A 101 -4.60 13.23 16.53
CA LYS A 101 -3.71 13.01 15.38
C LYS A 101 -4.06 11.72 14.66
N PHE A 102 -4.62 11.82 13.46
CA PHE A 102 -4.70 10.71 12.52
C PHE A 102 -3.29 10.34 12.02
N ILE A 103 -2.83 9.13 12.28
CA ILE A 103 -1.52 8.62 11.83
C ILE A 103 -1.69 8.08 10.41
N GLY A 104 -1.64 9.00 9.45
CA GLY A 104 -1.81 8.73 8.04
C GLY A 104 -1.76 10.01 7.20
N PRO A 105 -2.10 9.93 5.90
CA PRO A 105 -2.23 11.10 5.04
C PRO A 105 -3.38 12.02 5.50
N THR A 106 -3.38 13.26 4.99
CA THR A 106 -4.44 14.24 5.28
C THR A 106 -5.77 13.81 4.64
N PRO A 107 -6.93 14.29 5.16
CA PRO A 107 -8.23 14.02 4.54
C PRO A 107 -8.28 14.41 3.05
N GLU A 108 -7.66 15.53 2.69
CA GLU A 108 -7.55 15.98 1.29
C GLU A 108 -6.77 14.96 0.43
N HIS A 109 -5.62 14.47 0.90
CA HIS A 109 -4.85 13.46 0.18
C HIS A 109 -5.63 12.15 0.04
N ILE A 110 -6.36 11.74 1.08
CA ILE A 110 -7.21 10.54 1.02
C ILE A 110 -8.31 10.71 -0.03
N ARG A 111 -9.02 11.85 -0.07
CA ARG A 111 -10.06 12.13 -1.09
C ARG A 111 -9.48 12.13 -2.50
N LYS A 112 -8.35 12.81 -2.69
CA LYS A 112 -7.70 12.95 -4.00
C LYS A 112 -7.20 11.61 -4.56
N MET A 113 -6.75 10.71 -3.70
CA MET A 113 -6.20 9.41 -4.09
C MET A 113 -7.21 8.26 -4.02
N GLY A 114 -8.32 8.41 -3.29
CA GLY A 114 -9.35 7.39 -3.13
C GLY A 114 -10.24 7.21 -4.37
N ASP A 115 -10.49 8.29 -5.12
CA ASP A 115 -11.17 8.20 -6.41
C ASP A 115 -10.18 7.91 -7.55
N LYS A 116 -10.39 6.81 -8.27
CA LYS A 116 -9.44 6.33 -9.29
C LYS A 116 -9.28 7.29 -10.47
N VAL A 117 -10.33 8.03 -10.82
CA VAL A 117 -10.29 9.03 -11.90
C VAL A 117 -9.43 10.21 -11.46
N THR A 118 -9.73 10.76 -10.29
CA THR A 118 -9.00 11.90 -9.71
C THR A 118 -7.53 11.54 -9.44
N ALA A 119 -7.26 10.33 -8.98
CA ALA A 119 -5.90 9.82 -8.78
C ALA A 119 -5.13 9.72 -10.11
N LYS A 120 -5.77 9.22 -11.18
CA LYS A 120 -5.15 9.12 -12.51
C LYS A 120 -4.84 10.51 -13.08
N GLU A 121 -5.78 11.45 -13.01
CA GLU A 121 -5.55 12.83 -13.42
C GLU A 121 -4.40 13.48 -12.63
N THR A 122 -4.31 13.20 -11.34
CA THR A 122 -3.22 13.68 -10.48
C THR A 122 -1.87 13.13 -10.93
N MET A 123 -1.80 11.85 -11.28
CA MET A 123 -0.58 11.19 -11.78
C MET A 123 -0.16 11.75 -13.14
N ILE A 124 -1.10 11.98 -14.06
CA ILE A 124 -0.82 12.62 -15.36
C ILE A 124 -0.25 14.03 -15.15
N LYS A 125 -0.87 14.83 -14.28
CA LYS A 125 -0.38 16.19 -13.95
C LYS A 125 1.01 16.17 -13.33
N ALA A 126 1.36 15.09 -12.62
CA ALA A 126 2.69 14.86 -12.05
C ALA A 126 3.71 14.28 -13.06
N GLY A 127 3.32 14.08 -14.33
CA GLY A 127 4.19 13.52 -15.37
C GLY A 127 4.40 12.00 -15.26
N VAL A 128 3.62 11.31 -14.43
CA VAL A 128 3.68 9.85 -14.28
C VAL A 128 2.93 9.19 -15.44
N PRO A 129 3.56 8.28 -16.20
CA PRO A 129 2.89 7.54 -17.25
C PRO A 129 1.73 6.71 -16.69
N VAL A 130 0.55 6.82 -17.30
CA VAL A 130 -0.63 6.05 -16.91
C VAL A 130 -1.11 5.19 -18.09
N ILE A 131 -1.87 4.13 -17.78
CA ILE A 131 -2.47 3.28 -18.80
C ILE A 131 -3.43 4.12 -19.66
N PRO A 132 -3.35 4.07 -21.00
CA PRO A 132 -4.29 4.75 -21.88
C PRO A 132 -5.74 4.37 -21.54
N GLY A 133 -6.64 5.33 -21.51
CA GLY A 133 -8.01 5.10 -21.06
C GLY A 133 -8.90 6.31 -21.27
N SER A 134 -10.10 6.27 -20.70
CA SER A 134 -11.01 7.41 -20.70
C SER A 134 -10.52 8.54 -19.80
N ASP A 135 -10.75 9.77 -20.26
CA ASP A 135 -10.58 11.00 -19.46
C ASP A 135 -11.74 11.12 -18.47
N GLY A 136 -11.74 10.21 -17.50
CA GLY A 136 -12.77 10.07 -16.47
C GLY A 136 -13.90 9.12 -16.85
N LEU A 137 -15.11 9.45 -16.40
CA LEU A 137 -16.30 8.61 -16.55
C LEU A 137 -16.79 8.59 -18.00
N LEU A 138 -17.14 7.40 -18.47
CA LEU A 138 -17.85 7.23 -19.75
C LEU A 138 -19.31 7.62 -19.59
N LYS A 139 -19.81 8.48 -20.48
CA LYS A 139 -21.21 8.94 -20.51
C LYS A 139 -22.15 7.82 -20.96
N ASP A 140 -21.72 7.06 -21.97
CA ASP A 140 -22.50 6.01 -22.59
C ASP A 140 -21.60 4.95 -23.26
N ALA A 141 -22.22 3.83 -23.67
CA ALA A 141 -21.54 2.74 -24.37
C ALA A 141 -21.00 3.17 -25.75
N ALA A 142 -21.63 4.16 -26.41
CA ALA A 142 -21.19 4.62 -27.73
C ALA A 142 -19.87 5.40 -27.65
N GLN A 143 -19.69 6.24 -26.63
CA GLN A 143 -18.42 6.88 -26.30
C GLN A 143 -17.37 5.82 -25.98
N GLY A 144 -17.73 4.82 -25.17
CA GLY A 144 -16.85 3.70 -24.85
C GLY A 144 -16.34 2.96 -26.08
N LYS A 145 -17.22 2.62 -27.04
CA LYS A 145 -16.85 1.96 -28.29
C LYS A 145 -15.91 2.80 -29.17
N ARG A 146 -16.18 4.10 -29.32
CA ARG A 146 -15.30 5.00 -30.09
C ARG A 146 -13.89 5.03 -29.49
N LEU A 147 -13.81 5.25 -28.19
CA LEU A 147 -12.53 5.30 -27.49
C LEU A 147 -11.80 3.94 -27.51
N ALA A 148 -12.54 2.83 -27.45
CA ALA A 148 -11.95 1.50 -27.53
C ALA A 148 -11.34 1.20 -28.92
N LYS A 149 -11.90 1.78 -29.99
CA LYS A 149 -11.28 1.74 -31.34
C LYS A 149 -10.00 2.55 -31.41
N GLU A 150 -9.96 3.72 -30.78
CA GLU A 150 -8.79 4.60 -30.75
C GLU A 150 -7.65 4.00 -29.92
N ILE A 151 -7.95 3.44 -28.74
CA ILE A 151 -6.98 2.76 -27.85
C ILE A 151 -6.57 1.39 -28.41
N GLY A 152 -7.47 0.75 -29.15
CA GLY A 152 -7.37 -0.63 -29.61
C GLY A 152 -7.80 -1.65 -28.56
N TYR A 153 -8.47 -2.72 -29.00
CA TYR A 153 -8.83 -3.86 -28.16
C TYR A 153 -7.60 -4.75 -27.85
N PRO A 154 -7.63 -5.57 -26.77
CA PRO A 154 -8.64 -5.61 -25.72
C PRO A 154 -8.60 -4.39 -24.79
N VAL A 155 -9.77 -4.04 -24.23
CA VAL A 155 -9.94 -2.98 -23.23
C VAL A 155 -10.61 -3.55 -21.98
N ILE A 156 -10.46 -2.86 -20.85
CA ILE A 156 -11.12 -3.22 -19.59
C ILE A 156 -11.96 -2.03 -19.12
N ILE A 157 -13.23 -2.29 -18.82
CA ILE A 157 -14.11 -1.32 -18.14
C ILE A 157 -14.12 -1.63 -16.64
N LYS A 158 -14.12 -0.58 -15.82
CA LYS A 158 -14.00 -0.68 -14.37
C LYS A 158 -14.95 0.32 -13.69
N ALA A 159 -15.57 -0.09 -12.59
CA ALA A 159 -16.33 0.80 -11.73
C ALA A 159 -15.42 1.76 -10.94
N THR A 160 -15.83 3.02 -10.80
CA THR A 160 -15.06 4.04 -10.04
C THR A 160 -14.96 3.69 -8.57
N ALA A 161 -16.08 3.34 -7.95
CA ALA A 161 -16.17 2.90 -6.55
C ALA A 161 -15.84 1.41 -6.33
N GLY A 162 -15.36 0.69 -7.36
CA GLY A 162 -15.17 -0.76 -7.31
C GLY A 162 -13.88 -1.20 -6.60
N GLY A 163 -14.01 -2.13 -5.65
CA GLY A 163 -12.90 -2.81 -4.96
C GLY A 163 -13.00 -4.34 -5.04
N GLY A 164 -11.87 -5.04 -4.91
CA GLY A 164 -11.84 -6.51 -4.80
C GLY A 164 -12.26 -7.28 -6.07
N GLY A 165 -12.16 -6.66 -7.24
CA GLY A 165 -12.42 -7.31 -8.53
C GLY A 165 -13.86 -7.20 -9.06
N LYS A 166 -14.77 -6.58 -8.30
CA LYS A 166 -16.18 -6.40 -8.68
C LYS A 166 -16.38 -5.22 -9.62
N GLY A 167 -17.33 -5.33 -10.56
CA GLY A 167 -17.66 -4.27 -11.51
C GLY A 167 -16.57 -4.02 -12.56
N MET A 168 -15.81 -5.06 -12.93
CA MET A 168 -14.82 -5.00 -14.00
C MET A 168 -15.15 -6.00 -15.11
N ARG A 169 -14.99 -5.61 -16.39
CA ARG A 169 -15.17 -6.51 -17.54
C ARG A 169 -14.09 -6.26 -18.59
N ILE A 170 -13.50 -7.35 -19.08
CA ILE A 170 -12.57 -7.33 -20.21
C ILE A 170 -13.39 -7.47 -21.49
N ILE A 171 -13.15 -6.59 -22.45
CA ILE A 171 -13.84 -6.53 -23.73
C ILE A 171 -12.79 -6.78 -24.82
N TRP A 172 -12.90 -7.92 -25.50
CA TRP A 172 -11.93 -8.35 -26.50
C TRP A 172 -12.21 -7.80 -27.90
N LYS A 173 -13.47 -7.45 -28.17
CA LYS A 173 -13.95 -7.00 -29.48
C LYS A 173 -15.19 -6.12 -29.31
N GLU A 174 -15.52 -5.34 -30.34
CA GLU A 174 -16.58 -4.34 -30.29
C GLU A 174 -17.96 -4.93 -30.01
N GLU A 175 -18.24 -6.13 -30.51
CA GLU A 175 -19.56 -6.78 -30.40
C GLU A 175 -19.88 -7.16 -28.94
N ASP A 176 -18.84 -7.36 -28.12
CA ASP A 176 -19.00 -7.73 -26.71
C ASP A 176 -19.21 -6.50 -25.82
N PHE A 177 -19.10 -5.28 -26.35
CA PHE A 177 -19.03 -4.06 -25.54
C PHE A 177 -20.34 -3.78 -24.79
N ASP A 178 -21.48 -3.75 -25.47
CA ASP A 178 -22.77 -3.35 -24.86
C ASP A 178 -23.15 -4.30 -23.71
N LYS A 179 -23.02 -5.61 -23.96
CA LYS A 179 -23.31 -6.64 -22.95
C LYS A 179 -22.44 -6.50 -21.71
N ASN A 180 -21.15 -6.27 -21.90
CA ASN A 180 -20.22 -6.12 -20.78
C ASN A 180 -20.44 -4.79 -20.03
N TRP A 181 -20.74 -3.71 -20.76
CA TRP A 181 -21.08 -2.40 -20.20
C TRP A 181 -22.28 -2.49 -19.27
N ASP A 182 -23.40 -3.06 -19.72
CA ASP A 182 -24.61 -3.19 -18.92
C ASP A 182 -24.37 -4.08 -17.69
N SER A 183 -23.66 -5.19 -17.86
CA SER A 183 -23.31 -6.09 -16.77
C SER A 183 -22.45 -5.40 -15.71
N ALA A 184 -21.44 -4.62 -16.12
CA ALA A 184 -20.56 -3.91 -15.19
C ALA A 184 -21.32 -2.84 -14.41
N ARG A 185 -22.19 -2.06 -15.07
CA ARG A 185 -23.01 -1.02 -14.41
C ARG A 185 -23.99 -1.60 -13.40
N GLN A 186 -24.68 -2.68 -13.76
CA GLN A 186 -25.62 -3.34 -12.86
C GLN A 186 -24.90 -3.89 -11.61
N GLU A 187 -23.75 -4.54 -11.79
CA GLU A 187 -22.95 -5.05 -10.67
C GLU A 187 -22.42 -3.91 -9.78
N ALA A 188 -21.95 -2.82 -10.39
CA ALA A 188 -21.45 -1.65 -9.67
C ALA A 188 -22.56 -0.99 -8.85
N LYS A 189 -23.74 -0.79 -9.44
CA LYS A 189 -24.92 -0.24 -8.76
C LYS A 189 -25.36 -1.12 -7.59
N ALA A 190 -25.42 -2.44 -7.79
CA ALA A 190 -25.84 -3.38 -6.76
C ALA A 190 -24.84 -3.49 -5.60
N SER A 191 -23.54 -3.39 -5.90
CA SER A 191 -22.49 -3.60 -4.89
C SER A 191 -22.08 -2.31 -4.18
N PHE A 192 -22.12 -1.17 -4.86
CA PHE A 192 -21.52 0.09 -4.38
C PHE A 192 -22.47 1.29 -4.47
N GLY A 193 -23.71 1.11 -4.95
CA GLY A 193 -24.68 2.21 -5.11
C GLY A 193 -24.30 3.24 -6.18
N ASN A 194 -23.22 3.01 -6.93
CA ASN A 194 -22.68 3.91 -7.95
C ASN A 194 -22.41 3.10 -9.23
N ASP A 195 -22.98 3.55 -10.36
CA ASP A 195 -22.88 2.91 -11.67
C ASP A 195 -21.90 3.61 -12.63
N GLY A 196 -21.05 4.50 -12.11
CA GLY A 196 -19.99 5.16 -12.84
C GLY A 196 -18.91 4.18 -13.31
N ILE A 197 -18.69 4.14 -14.62
CA ILE A 197 -17.70 3.28 -15.28
C ILE A 197 -16.67 4.14 -16.02
N TYR A 198 -15.40 3.75 -15.93
CA TYR A 198 -14.32 4.25 -16.76
C TYR A 198 -13.65 3.09 -17.52
N MET A 199 -12.83 3.40 -18.52
CA MET A 199 -12.19 2.40 -19.38
C MET A 199 -10.68 2.59 -19.44
N GLU A 200 -9.95 1.50 -19.55
CA GLU A 200 -8.51 1.48 -19.75
C GLU A 200 -8.12 0.41 -20.78
N LYS A 201 -6.92 0.55 -21.36
CA LYS A 201 -6.30 -0.53 -22.12
C LYS A 201 -6.13 -1.74 -21.20
N PHE A 202 -6.54 -2.92 -21.68
CA PHE A 202 -6.24 -4.17 -20.98
C PHE A 202 -4.79 -4.56 -21.29
N VAL A 203 -3.99 -4.70 -20.24
CA VAL A 203 -2.61 -5.18 -20.35
C VAL A 203 -2.64 -6.68 -20.13
N GLU A 204 -2.17 -7.42 -21.13
CA GLU A 204 -2.02 -8.87 -21.05
C GLU A 204 -0.75 -9.23 -20.29
N GLU A 205 -0.84 -10.27 -19.47
CA GLU A 205 0.26 -10.78 -18.64
C GLU A 205 1.04 -9.69 -17.86
N PRO A 206 0.35 -8.76 -17.17
CA PRO A 206 1.02 -7.66 -16.50
C PRO A 206 1.78 -8.16 -15.28
N ARG A 207 2.93 -7.52 -15.00
CA ARG A 207 3.53 -7.54 -13.68
C ARG A 207 2.91 -6.46 -12.80
N HIS A 208 2.63 -6.79 -11.55
CA HIS A 208 2.12 -5.83 -10.58
C HIS A 208 3.27 -5.33 -9.72
N ILE A 209 3.84 -4.19 -10.09
CA ILE A 209 4.95 -3.55 -9.36
C ILE A 209 4.40 -2.34 -8.61
N GLU A 210 4.73 -2.23 -7.32
CA GLU A 210 4.34 -1.09 -6.48
C GLU A 210 5.54 -0.50 -5.74
N PHE A 211 5.60 0.83 -5.65
CA PHE A 211 6.66 1.55 -4.96
C PHE A 211 6.21 1.97 -3.55
N GLN A 212 7.03 1.67 -2.55
CA GLN A 212 6.78 2.14 -1.20
C GLN A 212 7.25 3.58 -1.05
N ILE A 213 6.36 4.48 -0.68
CA ILE A 213 6.68 5.89 -0.43
C ILE A 213 6.58 6.19 1.07
N VAL A 214 7.47 7.04 1.57
CA VAL A 214 7.41 7.63 2.91
C VAL A 214 7.65 9.13 2.77
N GLY A 215 6.75 9.93 3.33
CA GLY A 215 6.87 11.39 3.36
C GLY A 215 6.75 11.92 4.79
N ASP A 216 7.49 12.98 5.10
CA ASP A 216 7.28 13.76 6.32
C ASP A 216 6.43 15.01 6.07
N GLN A 217 6.04 15.68 7.16
CA GLN A 217 5.25 16.91 7.10
C GLN A 217 6.06 18.15 6.68
N TYR A 218 7.37 18.00 6.45
CA TYR A 218 8.28 19.08 6.07
C TYR A 218 8.62 19.05 4.57
N GLY A 219 7.94 18.18 3.81
CA GLY A 219 8.07 18.08 2.36
C GLY A 219 9.19 17.14 1.91
N LYS A 220 9.83 16.39 2.81
CA LYS A 220 10.80 15.37 2.42
C LYS A 220 10.07 14.07 2.10
N VAL A 221 10.35 13.52 0.93
CA VAL A 221 9.78 12.26 0.46
C VAL A 221 10.91 11.35 -0.02
N ILE A 222 10.83 10.08 0.35
CA ILE A 222 11.71 9.02 -0.13
C ILE A 222 10.87 7.83 -0.60
N HIS A 223 11.46 6.99 -1.44
CA HIS A 223 10.95 5.66 -1.72
C HIS A 223 11.80 4.60 -1.03
N LEU A 224 11.19 3.49 -0.62
CA LEU A 224 11.85 2.33 -0.01
C LEU A 224 11.83 1.15 -0.98
N SER A 225 12.28 1.41 -2.22
CA SER A 225 12.20 0.46 -3.34
C SER A 225 10.75 0.08 -3.70
N GLU A 226 10.64 -1.00 -4.48
CA GLU A 226 9.45 -1.56 -5.06
C GLU A 226 9.23 -3.01 -4.62
N ARG A 227 7.99 -3.49 -4.75
CA ARG A 227 7.60 -4.88 -4.53
C ARG A 227 7.01 -5.48 -5.79
N ASP A 228 7.33 -6.73 -6.05
CA ASP A 228 6.61 -7.55 -7.03
C ASP A 228 5.45 -8.25 -6.33
N CYS A 229 4.23 -7.92 -6.74
CA CYS A 229 3.00 -8.52 -6.24
C CYS A 229 2.25 -9.26 -7.35
N SER A 230 2.96 -9.77 -8.37
CA SER A 230 2.35 -10.37 -9.56
C SER A 230 1.71 -11.73 -9.27
N ILE A 231 2.14 -12.43 -8.21
CA ILE A 231 1.56 -13.72 -7.81
C ILE A 231 0.21 -13.45 -7.12
N GLN A 232 -0.85 -13.55 -7.93
CA GLN A 232 -2.21 -13.26 -7.52
C GLN A 232 -3.16 -14.39 -7.87
N ARG A 233 -4.25 -14.52 -7.11
CA ARG A 233 -5.40 -15.36 -7.47
C ARG A 233 -6.65 -14.52 -7.46
N ARG A 234 -7.38 -14.47 -8.58
CA ARG A 234 -8.59 -13.65 -8.75
C ARG A 234 -8.37 -12.17 -8.36
N HIS A 235 -7.25 -11.59 -8.81
CA HIS A 235 -6.85 -10.21 -8.53
C HIS A 235 -6.60 -9.87 -7.05
N GLN A 236 -6.32 -10.89 -6.22
CA GLN A 236 -5.87 -10.73 -4.84
C GLN A 236 -4.43 -11.21 -4.71
N LYS A 237 -3.59 -10.43 -4.01
CA LYS A 237 -2.18 -10.76 -3.77
C LYS A 237 -2.07 -11.98 -2.86
N LEU A 238 -1.14 -12.87 -3.19
CA LEU A 238 -0.86 -14.09 -2.41
C LEU A 238 0.59 -14.16 -1.94
N VAL A 239 1.52 -13.74 -2.80
CA VAL A 239 2.95 -13.71 -2.52
C VAL A 239 3.50 -12.40 -3.04
N GLU A 240 4.26 -11.72 -2.19
CA GLU A 240 4.99 -10.51 -2.50
C GLU A 240 6.48 -10.70 -2.27
N GLU A 241 7.32 -10.21 -3.17
CA GLU A 241 8.78 -10.22 -3.04
C GLU A 241 9.39 -8.82 -3.21
N CYS A 242 10.55 -8.60 -2.58
CA CYS A 242 11.24 -7.32 -2.57
C CYS A 242 12.77 -7.52 -2.53
N PRO A 243 13.55 -6.82 -3.38
CA PRO A 243 13.10 -6.03 -4.54
C PRO A 243 12.52 -6.93 -5.64
N SER A 244 11.89 -6.36 -6.67
CA SER A 244 11.37 -7.16 -7.80
C SER A 244 12.52 -7.73 -8.61
N PRO A 245 12.51 -9.05 -8.96
CA PRO A 245 13.54 -9.64 -9.81
C PRO A 245 13.44 -9.19 -11.28
N PHE A 246 12.33 -8.57 -11.69
CA PHE A 246 12.11 -8.06 -13.04
C PHE A 246 12.57 -6.61 -13.21
N MET A 247 12.80 -5.90 -12.11
CA MET A 247 13.17 -4.48 -12.12
C MET A 247 14.69 -4.32 -12.20
N THR A 248 15.17 -3.67 -13.25
CA THR A 248 16.58 -3.26 -13.36
C THR A 248 16.84 -2.01 -12.52
N ASP A 249 18.10 -1.77 -12.15
CA ASP A 249 18.49 -0.55 -11.41
C ASP A 249 18.12 0.72 -12.19
N GLU A 250 18.36 0.75 -13.50
CA GLU A 250 17.96 1.86 -14.38
C GLU A 250 16.45 2.10 -14.38
N LEU A 251 15.65 1.04 -14.48
CA LEU A 251 14.18 1.16 -14.47
C LEU A 251 13.67 1.60 -13.10
N ARG A 252 14.30 1.12 -12.02
CA ARG A 252 13.99 1.50 -10.64
C ARG A 252 14.32 2.96 -10.37
N GLU A 253 15.44 3.46 -10.88
CA GLU A 253 15.79 4.88 -10.81
C GLU A 253 14.80 5.71 -11.64
N LYS A 254 14.44 5.29 -12.85
CA LYS A 254 13.46 5.99 -13.69
C LYS A 254 12.05 6.04 -13.09
N MET A 255 11.63 4.98 -12.41
CA MET A 255 10.30 4.87 -11.77
C MET A 255 10.26 5.43 -10.35
N GLY A 256 11.41 5.58 -9.70
CA GLY A 256 11.53 6.28 -8.42
C GLY A 256 11.19 7.78 -8.57
N PRO A 257 10.82 8.47 -7.49
CA PRO A 257 10.63 9.92 -7.48
C PRO A 257 11.96 10.64 -7.79
N ASN A 258 12.27 10.82 -9.08
CA ASN A 258 13.46 11.52 -9.51
C ASN A 258 13.29 13.02 -9.33
N GLY A 259 13.95 13.52 -8.29
CA GLY A 259 14.32 14.92 -8.16
C GLY A 259 15.66 15.17 -7.47
N VAL A 260 16.34 14.17 -6.90
CA VAL A 260 17.68 14.37 -6.34
C VAL A 260 18.54 13.10 -6.48
N VAL A 261 19.37 13.06 -7.52
CA VAL A 261 20.52 12.14 -7.54
C VAL A 261 21.63 12.80 -6.73
N GLN A 262 21.80 12.39 -5.48
CA GLN A 262 23.06 12.64 -4.79
C GLN A 262 24.04 11.54 -5.19
N TYR A 263 25.23 11.91 -5.62
CA TYR A 263 26.33 11.00 -5.89
C TYR A 263 27.49 11.29 -4.94
N LYS A 264 28.26 10.26 -4.58
CA LYS A 264 29.57 10.42 -3.96
C LYS A 264 30.61 10.30 -5.05
N GLN A 265 31.40 11.35 -5.23
CA GLN A 265 32.54 11.34 -6.12
C GLN A 265 33.76 10.81 -5.35
N PHE A 266 34.31 9.68 -5.80
CA PHE A 266 35.57 9.16 -5.27
C PHE A 266 36.70 9.60 -6.19
N ARG A 267 37.67 10.33 -5.63
CA ARG A 267 38.81 10.88 -6.37
C ARG A 267 40.07 10.09 -6.01
N GLY A 268 40.70 9.48 -7.01
CA GLY A 268 42.09 9.05 -6.87
C GLY A 268 43.01 10.29 -6.87
N MET A 269 44.10 10.26 -6.11
CA MET A 269 45.03 11.41 -6.01
C MET A 269 45.70 11.79 -7.34
N ALA A 270 45.68 10.92 -8.35
CA ALA A 270 46.16 11.22 -9.71
C ALA A 270 45.03 11.57 -10.70
N SER A 271 43.79 11.77 -10.24
CA SER A 271 42.69 12.27 -11.09
C SER A 271 42.91 13.73 -11.47
N LYS A 272 42.46 14.12 -12.67
CA LYS A 272 42.63 15.47 -13.21
C LYS A 272 42.06 16.53 -12.26
N GLU A 273 40.87 16.27 -11.72
CA GLU A 273 40.16 17.16 -10.81
C GLU A 273 40.89 17.32 -9.47
N ALA A 274 41.53 16.27 -8.95
CA ALA A 274 42.35 16.36 -7.73
C ALA A 274 43.69 17.08 -7.98
N GLN A 275 44.28 16.95 -9.17
CA GLN A 275 45.51 17.66 -9.54
C GLN A 275 45.25 19.16 -9.76
N ASP A 276 44.11 19.52 -10.35
CA ASP A 276 43.69 20.90 -10.54
C ASP A 276 43.37 21.58 -9.19
N ASP A 277 42.68 20.88 -8.28
CA ASP A 277 42.28 21.44 -6.98
C ASP A 277 43.41 21.50 -5.93
N PHE A 278 44.38 20.58 -5.97
CA PHE A 278 45.39 20.43 -4.90
C PHE A 278 46.86 20.57 -5.35
N MET A 279 47.18 20.50 -6.64
CA MET A 279 48.57 20.44 -7.13
C MET A 279 48.93 21.54 -8.15
N GLY A 280 48.02 22.46 -8.48
CA GLY A 280 48.34 23.67 -9.26
C GLY A 280 48.52 23.46 -10.76
N GLY A 281 48.01 22.36 -11.33
CA GLY A 281 48.05 22.05 -12.77
C GLY A 281 48.93 20.84 -13.13
N MET A 282 48.74 20.31 -14.35
CA MET A 282 49.22 18.99 -14.78
C MET A 282 50.75 18.89 -14.98
N PRO A 283 51.44 17.91 -14.36
CA PRO A 283 52.76 17.44 -14.78
C PRO A 283 52.68 16.52 -16.03
N GLU A 284 53.74 16.47 -16.85
CA GLU A 284 53.78 15.78 -18.15
C GLU A 284 53.70 14.24 -18.12
N TRP A 285 53.61 13.60 -16.96
CA TRP A 285 53.58 12.14 -16.85
C TRP A 285 52.19 11.64 -16.40
N LYS A 286 51.63 10.68 -17.15
CA LYS A 286 50.34 10.04 -16.85
C LYS A 286 50.55 8.71 -16.13
N THR A 287 50.16 8.63 -14.86
CA THR A 287 49.96 7.34 -14.16
C THR A 287 48.53 6.85 -14.37
N ALA A 288 48.35 5.52 -14.48
CA ALA A 288 47.06 4.89 -14.79
C ALA A 288 46.07 4.83 -13.60
N GLU A 289 46.49 5.26 -12.40
CA GLU A 289 45.69 5.21 -11.18
C GLU A 289 45.05 6.56 -10.88
N GLY A 290 43.91 6.85 -11.49
CA GLY A 290 43.26 8.16 -11.28
C GLY A 290 41.90 8.30 -11.95
N VAL A 291 41.07 7.26 -11.95
CA VAL A 291 39.70 7.37 -12.45
C VAL A 291 38.83 7.99 -11.36
N ALA A 292 38.20 9.12 -11.65
CA ALA A 292 37.11 9.64 -10.85
C ALA A 292 35.87 8.77 -11.13
N ILE A 293 35.33 8.14 -10.10
CA ILE A 293 34.14 7.30 -10.23
C ILE A 293 33.03 7.93 -9.40
N GLU A 294 31.91 8.20 -10.07
CA GLU A 294 30.69 8.65 -9.41
C GLU A 294 29.87 7.43 -9.03
N VAL A 295 29.57 7.31 -7.74
CA VAL A 295 28.77 6.21 -7.23
C VAL A 295 27.52 6.80 -6.57
N PRO A 296 26.32 6.28 -6.86
CA PRO A 296 25.08 6.77 -6.23
C PRO A 296 25.20 6.82 -4.71
N TYR A 297 24.82 7.95 -4.09
CA TYR A 297 24.86 8.11 -2.64
C TYR A 297 23.68 7.36 -2.00
N ARG A 298 23.92 6.13 -1.54
CA ARG A 298 22.91 5.25 -0.93
C ARG A 298 22.69 5.46 0.58
N GLY A 299 22.97 6.66 1.10
CA GLY A 299 22.82 6.98 2.52
C GLY A 299 23.78 6.20 3.44
N SER A 300 23.49 6.18 4.74
CA SER A 300 24.29 5.42 5.71
C SER A 300 23.86 3.95 5.71
N VAL A 301 24.80 3.03 5.49
CA VAL A 301 24.59 1.56 5.62
C VAL A 301 23.98 1.18 6.97
N LYS A 302 24.15 2.04 7.98
CA LYS A 302 23.59 1.86 9.32
C LYS A 302 22.07 1.66 9.32
N SER A 303 21.30 2.42 8.53
CA SER A 303 19.83 2.31 8.55
C SER A 303 19.36 1.00 7.92
N VAL A 304 19.92 0.63 6.77
CA VAL A 304 19.63 -0.64 6.08
C VAL A 304 20.02 -1.84 6.95
N VAL A 305 21.18 -1.78 7.61
CA VAL A 305 21.61 -2.81 8.55
C VAL A 305 20.70 -2.85 9.77
N GLN A 306 20.22 -1.71 10.28
CA GLN A 306 19.27 -1.67 11.39
C GLN A 306 17.91 -2.28 11.02
N ASP A 307 17.40 -2.04 9.82
CA ASP A 307 16.11 -2.59 9.35
C ASP A 307 16.21 -4.09 9.10
N LEU A 308 17.28 -4.56 8.46
CA LEU A 308 17.54 -5.99 8.26
C LEU A 308 17.72 -6.72 9.59
N ILE A 309 18.46 -6.12 10.52
CA ILE A 309 18.60 -6.65 11.89
C ILE A 309 17.23 -6.60 12.61
N GLY A 310 16.40 -5.59 12.37
CA GLY A 310 15.06 -5.46 12.95
C GLY A 310 14.09 -6.55 12.48
N GLY A 311 14.06 -6.84 11.17
CA GLY A 311 13.27 -7.93 10.60
C GLY A 311 13.75 -9.30 11.12
N LEU A 312 15.06 -9.50 11.16
CA LEU A 312 15.67 -10.72 11.68
C LEU A 312 15.39 -10.91 13.18
N ARG A 313 15.51 -9.85 13.99
CA ARG A 313 15.13 -9.84 15.41
C ARG A 313 13.65 -10.17 15.60
N SER A 314 12.79 -9.61 14.77
CA SER A 314 11.35 -9.89 14.81
C SER A 314 11.05 -11.35 14.50
N GLY A 315 11.65 -11.92 13.45
CA GLY A 315 11.54 -13.34 13.12
C GLY A 315 12.06 -14.24 14.25
N LEU A 316 13.21 -13.89 14.83
CA LEU A 316 13.78 -14.55 16.01
C LEU A 316 12.81 -14.55 17.19
N THR A 317 12.20 -13.41 17.50
CA THR A 317 11.20 -13.29 18.56
C THR A 317 9.96 -14.12 18.28
N TYR A 318 9.38 -14.02 17.08
CA TYR A 318 8.17 -14.76 16.71
C TYR A 318 8.35 -16.28 16.78
N CYS A 319 9.54 -16.77 16.46
CA CYS A 319 9.86 -18.20 16.48
C CYS A 319 10.50 -18.67 17.80
N GLY A 320 10.56 -17.82 18.83
CA GLY A 320 11.22 -18.15 20.10
C GLY A 320 12.70 -18.56 19.95
N ALA A 321 13.37 -18.02 18.92
CA ALA A 321 14.73 -18.35 18.55
C ALA A 321 15.73 -17.34 19.12
N ARG A 322 16.81 -17.83 19.75
CA ARG A 322 17.83 -16.98 20.41
C ARG A 322 18.99 -16.64 19.47
N THR A 323 19.13 -17.40 18.38
CA THR A 323 20.17 -17.23 17.36
C THR A 323 19.60 -17.44 15.97
N ILE A 324 20.29 -16.97 14.92
CA ILE A 324 19.88 -17.19 13.52
C ILE A 324 19.80 -18.70 13.21
N LYS A 325 20.75 -19.49 13.73
CA LYS A 325 20.72 -20.96 13.60
C LYS A 325 19.49 -21.56 14.30
N ASP A 326 19.08 -21.00 15.45
CA ASP A 326 17.82 -21.40 16.09
C ASP A 326 16.62 -21.04 15.24
N LEU A 327 16.59 -19.85 14.62
CA LEU A 327 15.48 -19.43 13.78
C LEU A 327 15.28 -20.40 12.61
N GLN A 328 16.37 -20.74 11.92
CA GLN A 328 16.35 -21.71 10.82
C GLN A 328 15.87 -23.10 11.24
N ARG A 329 16.03 -23.47 12.52
CA ARG A 329 15.59 -24.76 13.07
C ARG A 329 14.18 -24.74 13.65
N LYS A 330 13.77 -23.61 14.24
CA LYS A 330 12.50 -23.44 14.97
C LYS A 330 11.39 -22.85 14.11
N ALA A 331 11.72 -22.11 13.05
CA ALA A 331 10.73 -21.61 12.12
C ALA A 331 10.03 -22.80 11.46
N GLN A 332 8.74 -22.93 11.72
CA GLN A 332 7.89 -23.92 11.09
C GLN A 332 6.83 -23.19 10.28
N PHE A 333 6.66 -23.61 9.03
CA PHE A 333 5.49 -23.22 8.26
C PHE A 333 4.28 -23.91 8.89
N MET A 334 3.38 -23.12 9.45
CA MET A 334 2.13 -23.63 10.00
C MET A 334 1.09 -23.70 8.89
N GLU A 335 0.43 -24.85 8.77
CA GLU A 335 -0.74 -24.98 7.92
C GLU A 335 -1.84 -24.05 8.46
N ILE A 336 -2.36 -23.18 7.59
CA ILE A 336 -3.46 -22.29 7.93
C ILE A 336 -4.67 -23.15 8.34
N THR A 337 -5.10 -23.04 9.59
CA THR A 337 -6.20 -23.85 10.13
C THR A 337 -7.48 -23.66 9.31
N PRO A 338 -8.39 -24.65 9.27
CA PRO A 338 -9.68 -24.49 8.61
C PRO A 338 -10.47 -23.27 9.09
N SER A 339 -10.36 -22.91 10.37
CA SER A 339 -10.98 -21.71 10.98
C SER A 339 -10.35 -20.41 10.47
N THR A 340 -9.03 -20.33 10.40
CA THR A 340 -8.33 -19.18 9.77
C THR A 340 -8.61 -19.10 8.27
N ARG A 341 -8.79 -20.25 7.62
CA ARG A 341 -9.27 -20.34 6.24
C ARG A 341 -10.71 -19.85 6.12
N GLU A 342 -11.58 -20.12 7.11
CA GLU A 342 -12.97 -19.66 7.21
C GLU A 342 -13.12 -18.16 7.46
N GLU A 343 -12.32 -17.61 8.36
CA GLU A 343 -12.27 -16.16 8.59
C GLU A 343 -11.70 -15.40 7.39
N ASN A 344 -10.79 -16.03 6.65
CA ASN A 344 -10.30 -15.55 5.36
C ASN A 344 -11.09 -16.13 4.17
N ARG A 345 -12.26 -16.75 4.38
CA ARG A 345 -13.11 -17.16 3.26
C ARG A 345 -13.65 -15.87 2.62
N PRO A 346 -13.70 -15.80 1.27
CA PRO A 346 -14.44 -14.74 0.61
C PRO A 346 -15.87 -14.73 1.15
N HIS A 347 -16.34 -13.61 1.68
CA HIS A 347 -17.74 -13.46 2.06
C HIS A 347 -18.62 -13.72 0.83
N ALA A 348 -19.57 -14.64 0.99
CA ALA A 348 -20.49 -15.21 -0.01
C ALA A 348 -19.92 -16.31 -0.94
N ILE A 349 -20.15 -17.56 -0.54
CA ILE A 349 -20.30 -18.70 -1.46
C ILE A 349 -21.73 -19.23 -1.29
N GLY A 350 -22.64 -18.78 -2.13
CA GLY A 350 -23.95 -19.42 -2.29
C GLY A 350 -23.87 -20.51 -3.35
N ARG A 351 -24.36 -21.72 -3.05
CA ARG A 351 -24.63 -22.72 -4.08
C ARG A 351 -25.90 -22.32 -4.82
N LEU A 352 -25.79 -22.00 -6.10
CA LEU A 352 -26.92 -22.02 -7.01
C LEU A 352 -27.34 -23.49 -7.19
N SER A 353 -28.47 -23.88 -6.60
CA SER A 353 -29.19 -25.07 -7.04
C SER A 353 -29.85 -24.72 -8.37
N LEU A 354 -29.44 -25.41 -9.45
CA LEU A 354 -30.25 -25.46 -10.66
C LEU A 354 -31.51 -26.28 -10.32
N GLY A 355 -32.55 -25.59 -9.88
CA GLY A 355 -33.89 -26.16 -9.76
C GLY A 355 -34.41 -26.41 -11.18
N SER A 356 -34.64 -27.67 -11.49
CA SER A 356 -35.51 -28.09 -12.57
C SER A 356 -36.95 -27.78 -12.16
N GLY A 357 -37.61 -26.93 -12.94
CA GLY A 357 -39.00 -26.53 -12.79
C GLY A 357 -39.43 -25.74 -14.00
#